data_AF-A0A2G9T7D6-F1
#
_entry.id   AF-A0A2G9T7D6-F1
#
_cell.length_a   1.000
_cell.length_b   1.000
_cell.length_c   1.000
_cell.angle_alpha   90.00
_cell.angle_beta   90.00
_cell.angle_gamma   90.00
#
_symmetry.space_group_name_H-M   'P 1'
#
loop_
_entity.id
_entity.type
_entity.pdbx_description
1 polymer ?
#
loop_
_entity_poly.entity_id
_entity_poly.type
_entity_poly.pdbx_seq_one_letter_code
_entity_poly.pdbx_strand_id
1 'polypeptide(L)'
;LLFDLIQVRYYERKSSLTIANQGLGSLDNVQPGDCIVCFSRKAIYSITKSLEKLGVKPAVIYGDLPPGTKLAQAAKFNDPNDPCNVLVCVTSAI
;
A
#
# COMPACT_ATOMS: atom_id res chain seq x y z
N LEU A 1 -16.70 31.91 31.79
CA LEU A 1 -16.17 32.04 30.42
C LEU A 1 -14.90 31.20 30.36
N LEU A 2 -15.05 29.93 30.00
CA LEU A 2 -13.92 29.00 29.86
C LEU A 2 -13.36 29.23 28.46
N PHE A 3 -12.25 29.93 28.34
CA PHE A 3 -11.52 30.01 27.07
C PHE A 3 -10.47 28.91 27.08
N ASP A 4 -10.70 27.87 26.28
CA ASP A 4 -9.69 26.83 26.05
C ASP A 4 -8.51 27.43 25.28
N LEU A 5 -7.30 27.24 25.82
CA LEU A 5 -6.06 27.63 25.15
C LEU A 5 -5.75 26.60 24.06
N ILE A 6 -5.81 27.03 22.80
CA ILE A 6 -5.44 26.19 21.66
C ILE A 6 -3.93 26.30 21.43
N GLN A 7 -3.23 25.16 21.49
CA GLN A 7 -1.83 25.05 21.08
C GLN A 7 -1.74 24.35 19.72
N VAL A 8 -1.29 25.09 18.69
CA VAL A 8 -0.97 24.52 17.39
C VAL A 8 0.48 24.03 17.39
N ARG A 9 0.70 22.79 16.91
CA ARG A 9 2.04 22.19 16.73
C ARG A 9 2.20 21.76 15.28
N TYR A 10 3.24 22.26 14.63
CA TYR A 10 3.60 21.89 13.26
C TYR A 10 4.63 20.77 13.29
N TYR A 11 4.54 19.86 12.31
CA TYR A 11 5.45 18.74 12.15
C TYR A 11 5.96 18.69 10.71
N GLU A 12 7.22 18.30 10.56
CA GLU A 12 7.84 18.03 9.27
C GLU A 12 7.96 16.52 9.03
N ARG A 13 8.16 16.13 7.76
CA ARG A 13 8.40 14.72 7.42
C ARG A 13 9.71 14.26 8.05
N LYS A 14 9.70 13.09 8.68
CA LYS A 14 10.91 12.45 9.21
C LYS A 14 11.88 12.00 8.12
N SER A 15 11.36 11.72 6.91
CA SER A 15 12.13 11.25 5.77
C SER A 15 11.75 12.02 4.50
N SER A 16 12.74 12.17 3.61
CA SER A 16 12.55 12.77 2.30
C SER A 16 11.53 12.00 1.47
N LEU A 17 10.81 12.73 0.62
CA LEU A 17 9.94 12.15 -0.41
C LEU A 17 10.42 12.68 -1.75
N THR A 18 10.57 11.79 -2.71
CA THR A 18 10.95 12.13 -4.08
C THR A 18 9.92 11.54 -5.02
N ILE A 19 9.52 12.32 -6.02
CA ILE A 19 8.61 11.87 -7.07
C ILE A 19 9.47 11.29 -8.20
N ALA A 20 9.12 10.10 -8.68
CA ALA A 20 9.80 9.50 -9.82
C ALA A 20 9.55 10.34 -11.09
N ASN A 21 10.57 10.43 -11.96
CA ASN A 21 10.47 11.18 -13.21
C ASN A 21 9.62 10.48 -14.28
N GLN A 22 9.30 9.20 -14.07
CA GLN A 22 8.56 8.36 -15.00
C GLN A 22 7.59 7.47 -14.22
N GLY A 23 6.47 7.12 -14.85
CA GLY A 23 5.57 6.10 -14.33
C GLY A 23 6.18 4.70 -14.46
N LEU A 24 5.57 3.71 -13.79
CA LEU A 24 6.00 2.32 -13.80
C LEU A 24 6.06 1.71 -15.23
N GLY A 25 5.17 2.16 -16.13
CA GLY A 25 5.04 1.60 -17.47
C GLY A 25 4.29 0.28 -17.46
N SER A 26 5.02 -0.84 -17.43
CA SER A 26 4.45 -2.20 -17.37
C SER A 26 4.50 -2.77 -15.95
N LEU A 27 3.57 -3.68 -15.63
CA LEU A 27 3.62 -4.46 -14.39
C LEU A 27 4.82 -5.42 -14.33
N ASP A 28 5.47 -5.69 -15.46
CA ASP A 28 6.73 -6.44 -15.52
C ASP A 28 7.88 -5.73 -14.76
N ASN A 29 7.76 -4.42 -14.54
CA ASN A 29 8.76 -3.61 -13.87
C ASN A 29 8.60 -3.57 -12.35
N VAL A 30 7.53 -4.17 -11.80
CA VAL A 30 7.27 -4.16 -10.35
C VAL A 30 8.42 -4.81 -9.59
N GLN A 31 8.85 -4.15 -8.52
CA GLN A 31 9.94 -4.59 -7.66
C GLN A 31 9.45 -4.93 -6.24
N PRO A 32 10.19 -5.76 -5.50
CA PRO A 32 10.03 -5.90 -4.05
C PRO A 32 9.96 -4.53 -3.36
N GLY A 33 8.93 -4.33 -2.54
CA GLY A 33 8.64 -3.08 -1.82
C GLY A 33 7.60 -2.19 -2.49
N ASP A 34 7.20 -2.48 -3.74
CA ASP A 34 6.21 -1.67 -4.44
C ASP A 34 4.80 -1.80 -3.84
N CYS A 35 4.08 -0.69 -3.81
CA CYS A 35 2.68 -0.61 -3.43
C CYS A 35 1.84 0.01 -4.56
N ILE A 36 0.89 -0.76 -5.09
CA ILE A 36 -0.04 -0.33 -6.13
C ILE A 36 -1.38 0.04 -5.50
N VAL A 37 -1.69 1.33 -5.52
CA VAL A 37 -2.93 1.89 -4.97
C VAL A 37 -4.02 1.91 -6.06
N CYS A 38 -5.12 1.22 -5.79
CA CYS A 38 -6.28 1.09 -6.66
C CYS A 38 -7.49 1.84 -6.10
N PHE A 39 -8.36 2.33 -6.97
CA PHE A 39 -9.57 3.07 -6.57
C PHE A 39 -10.86 2.25 -6.69
N SER A 40 -10.77 0.95 -6.99
CA SER A 40 -11.93 0.05 -7.00
C SER A 40 -11.55 -1.39 -6.68
N ARG A 41 -12.47 -2.15 -6.10
CA ARG A 41 -12.29 -3.61 -5.89
C ARG A 41 -12.05 -4.35 -7.20
N LYS A 42 -12.71 -3.92 -8.29
CA LYS A 42 -12.49 -4.49 -9.63
C LYS A 42 -11.04 -4.32 -10.08
N ALA A 43 -10.45 -3.15 -9.85
CA ALA A 43 -9.05 -2.90 -10.18
C ALA A 43 -8.10 -3.76 -9.33
N ILE A 44 -8.35 -3.93 -8.02
CA ILE A 44 -7.59 -4.85 -7.16
C ILE A 44 -7.52 -6.24 -7.81
N TYR A 45 -8.67 -6.86 -8.09
CA TYR A 45 -8.70 -8.21 -8.67
C TYR A 45 -8.02 -8.28 -10.04
N SER A 46 -8.18 -7.25 -10.87
CA SER A 46 -7.53 -7.19 -12.19
C SER A 46 -6.01 -7.12 -12.08
N ILE A 47 -5.48 -6.26 -11.21
CA ILE A 47 -4.04 -6.07 -11.01
C ILE A 47 -3.43 -7.30 -10.34
N THR A 48 -4.05 -7.83 -9.29
CA THR A 48 -3.61 -9.06 -8.62
C THR A 48 -3.50 -10.20 -9.62
N LYS A 49 -4.53 -10.43 -10.46
CA LYS A 49 -4.49 -11.48 -11.49
C LYS A 49 -3.39 -11.26 -12.53
N SER A 50 -3.11 -10.01 -12.90
CA SER A 50 -2.00 -9.70 -13.82
C SER A 50 -0.64 -9.98 -13.18
N LEU A 51 -0.43 -9.61 -11.91
CA LEU A 51 0.79 -9.88 -11.17
C LEU A 51 1.03 -11.39 -10.98
N GLU A 52 -0.03 -12.14 -10.63
CA GLU A 52 0.05 -13.60 -10.47
C GLU A 52 0.49 -14.30 -11.76
N LYS A 53 0.05 -13.81 -12.93
CA LYS A 53 0.52 -14.32 -14.23
C LYS A 53 2.00 -14.06 -14.49
N LEU A 54 2.56 -13.02 -13.88
CA LEU A 54 3.98 -12.68 -13.92
C LEU A 54 4.78 -13.42 -12.82
N GLY A 55 4.13 -14.29 -12.05
CA GLY A 55 4.77 -15.01 -10.94
C GLY A 55 4.88 -14.21 -9.64
N VAL A 56 4.34 -12.99 -9.60
CA VAL A 56 4.33 -12.14 -8.39
C VAL A 56 3.08 -12.46 -7.57
N LYS A 57 3.26 -12.76 -6.29
CA LYS A 57 2.17 -13.01 -5.33
C LYS A 57 2.04 -11.82 -4.38
N PRO A 58 1.17 -10.84 -4.67
CA PRO A 58 1.07 -9.65 -3.84
C PRO A 58 0.24 -9.90 -2.58
N ALA A 59 0.53 -9.11 -1.54
CA ALA A 59 -0.39 -8.90 -0.44
C ALA A 59 -1.56 -8.03 -0.94
N VAL A 60 -2.77 -8.29 -0.44
CA VAL A 60 -3.98 -7.58 -0.89
C VAL A 60 -4.72 -6.98 0.30
N ILE A 61 -4.93 -5.66 0.29
CA ILE A 61 -5.66 -4.95 1.35
C ILE A 61 -6.76 -4.07 0.76
N TYR A 62 -8.02 -4.36 1.10
CA TYR A 62 -9.15 -3.47 0.80
C TYR A 62 -10.11 -3.34 1.99
N GLY A 63 -10.98 -2.34 1.94
CA GLY A 63 -11.77 -1.84 3.08
C GLY A 63 -12.55 -2.92 3.82
N ASP A 64 -13.24 -3.81 3.11
CA ASP A 64 -14.15 -4.80 3.69
C ASP A 64 -13.44 -6.04 4.28
N LEU A 65 -12.10 -6.07 4.27
CA LEU A 65 -11.37 -7.16 4.92
C LEU A 65 -11.50 -7.06 6.45
N PRO A 66 -11.68 -8.19 7.15
CA PRO A 66 -11.61 -8.22 8.61
C PRO A 66 -10.28 -7.64 9.12
N PRO A 67 -10.24 -7.00 10.31
CA PRO A 67 -9.02 -6.43 10.87
C PRO A 67 -7.86 -7.44 10.97
N GLY A 68 -8.15 -8.68 11.39
CA GLY A 68 -7.15 -9.74 11.46
C GLY A 68 -6.56 -10.09 10.08
N THR A 69 -7.37 -10.07 9.03
CA THR A 69 -6.91 -10.30 7.65
C THR A 69 -6.03 -9.15 7.16
N LYS A 70 -6.39 -7.90 7.46
CA LYS A 70 -5.56 -6.73 7.12
C LYS A 70 -4.18 -6.82 7.78
N LEU A 71 -4.16 -7.15 9.07
CA LEU A 71 -2.91 -7.33 9.83
C LEU A 71 -2.07 -8.47 9.26
N ALA A 72 -2.68 -9.61 8.94
CA ALA A 72 -1.95 -10.74 8.35
C ALA A 72 -1.36 -10.41 6.97
N GLN A 73 -2.08 -9.68 6.12
CA GLN A 73 -1.58 -9.24 4.81
C GLN A 73 -0.45 -8.22 4.95
N ALA A 74 -0.60 -7.24 5.85
CA ALA A 74 0.44 -6.26 6.15
C ALA A 74 1.69 -6.92 6.75
N ALA A 75 1.53 -7.91 7.64
CA ALA A 75 2.64 -8.66 8.22
C ALA A 75 3.46 -9.40 7.16
N LYS A 76 2.81 -10.02 6.17
CA LYS A 76 3.49 -10.66 5.04
C LYS A 76 4.26 -9.66 4.18
N PHE A 77 3.62 -8.54 3.82
CA PHE A 77 4.29 -7.49 3.04
C PHE A 77 5.51 -6.89 3.75
N ASN A 78 5.45 -6.77 5.07
CA ASN A 78 6.51 -6.17 5.87
C ASN A 78 7.63 -7.16 6.27
N ASP A 79 7.46 -8.46 6.07
CA ASP A 79 8.50 -9.45 6.36
C ASP A 79 9.50 -9.51 5.20
N PRO A 80 10.77 -9.11 5.39
CA PRO A 80 11.78 -9.14 4.33
C PRO A 80 12.09 -10.55 3.80
N ASN A 81 11.71 -11.58 4.55
CA ASN A 81 11.92 -12.99 4.19
C ASN A 81 10.71 -13.61 3.50
N ASP A 82 9.56 -12.93 3.50
CA ASP A 82 8.36 -13.42 2.81
C ASP A 82 8.47 -13.07 1.31
N PRO A 83 8.27 -14.03 0.39
CA PRO A 83 8.22 -13.74 -1.05
C PRO A 83 7.06 -12.80 -1.44
N CYS A 84 6.10 -12.57 -0.55
CA CYS A 84 4.97 -11.66 -0.70
C CYS A 84 5.36 -10.20 -0.42
N ASN A 85 6.26 -9.64 -1.21
CA ASN A 85 6.84 -8.32 -0.97
C ASN A 85 6.31 -7.20 -1.89
N VAL A 86 5.15 -7.39 -2.51
CA VAL A 86 4.41 -6.36 -3.28
C VAL A 86 3.03 -6.20 -2.67
N LEU A 87 2.54 -4.97 -2.55
CA LEU A 87 1.21 -4.68 -2.00
C LEU A 87 0.27 -4.15 -3.09
N VAL A 88 -0.95 -4.68 -3.14
CA VAL A 88 -2.05 -4.12 -3.94
C VAL A 88 -3.16 -3.72 -2.99
N CYS A 89 -3.45 -2.42 -2.91
CA CYS A 89 -4.39 -1.91 -1.91
C CYS A 89 -5.32 -0.82 -2.43
N VAL A 90 -6.37 -0.52 -1.66
CA VAL A 90 -7.15 0.72 -1.86
C VAL A 90 -6.71 1.80 -0.87
N THR A 91 -7.17 3.03 -1.07
CA THR A 91 -6.81 4.19 -0.24
C THR A 91 -7.05 4.00 1.25
N SER A 92 -7.97 3.13 1.67
CA SER A 92 -8.22 2.83 3.09
C SER A 92 -7.12 2.01 3.79
N ALA A 93 -6.04 1.66 3.07
CA ALA A 93 -4.90 0.92 3.60
C ALA A 93 -3.67 1.81 3.90
N ILE A 94 -3.70 3.08 3.49
CA ILE A 94 -2.64 4.08 3.66
C ILE A 94 -3.06 5.03 4.78
#